data_AF-A0A949TFK6-F1
#
_entry.id   AF-A0A949TFK6-F1
#
_cell.length_a   1.000
_cell.length_b   1.000
_cell.length_c   1.000
_cell.angle_alpha   90.00
_cell.angle_beta   90.00
_cell.angle_gamma   90.00
#
_symmetry.space_group_name_H-M   'P 1'
#
loop_
_entity.id
_entity.type
_entity.pdbx_description
1 polymer ?
#
loop_
_entity_poly.entity_id
_entity_poly.type
_entity_poly.pdbx_seq_one_letter_code
_entity_poly.pdbx_strand_id
1 'polypeptide(L)'
;MDEQLQQLIEEVSRYEEGTPQRQKALNKLLIIVQQLPGIYKSYHQDYLEALNKTWDWFCRSIDKFEPNPNKSLQDSLVIWINGYLKWRVKDIYNPPTDKQPTVSLDEPIINAEGQKTTRKDQLSDSKYTPDSSNRSNTLDLLDVKIADIQRNKRRKLAEDITQFIEEDPTCELRRCCTRVNAECNCQFLAKQLLLANPSHKIADIARELNVSNQTIYSHWRRICLPLLQKIGVNLRID
;
A
#
# COMPACT_ATOMS: atom_id res chain seq x y z
N MET A 1 -19.30 17.52 15.37
CA MET A 1 -18.62 17.18 14.10
C MET A 1 -19.07 18.14 13.01
N ASP A 2 -20.39 18.34 12.82
CA ASP A 2 -20.94 19.32 11.86
C ASP A 2 -20.51 20.77 12.14
N GLU A 3 -20.53 21.24 13.39
CA GLU A 3 -20.08 22.60 13.73
C GLU A 3 -18.59 22.84 13.42
N GLN A 4 -17.74 21.82 13.62
CA GLN A 4 -16.31 21.90 13.30
C GLN A 4 -16.08 21.92 11.78
N LEU A 5 -16.87 21.16 11.03
CA LEU A 5 -16.84 21.18 9.56
C LEU A 5 -17.30 22.54 9.03
N GLN A 6 -18.34 23.12 9.61
CA GLN A 6 -18.85 24.44 9.22
C GLN A 6 -17.82 25.54 9.48
N GLN A 7 -17.22 25.55 10.67
CA GLN A 7 -16.15 26.49 11.01
C GLN A 7 -14.95 26.38 10.06
N LEU A 8 -14.54 25.17 9.70
CA LEU A 8 -13.42 24.96 8.78
C LEU A 8 -13.76 25.35 7.35
N ILE A 9 -15.00 25.14 6.90
CA ILE A 9 -15.46 25.58 5.57
C ILE A 9 -15.52 27.11 5.51
N GLU A 10 -16.02 27.76 6.56
CA GLU A 10 -16.00 29.22 6.68
C GLU A 10 -14.59 29.79 6.79
N GLU A 11 -13.67 29.12 7.48
CA GLU A 11 -12.27 29.52 7.51
C GLU A 11 -11.63 29.41 6.13
N VAL A 12 -11.91 28.34 5.38
CA VAL A 12 -11.38 28.14 4.02
C VAL A 12 -11.92 29.18 3.04
N SER A 13 -13.20 29.55 3.14
CA SER A 13 -13.82 30.55 2.25
C SER A 13 -13.40 31.99 2.57
N ARG A 14 -12.88 32.26 3.78
CA ARG A 14 -12.35 33.58 4.18
C ARG A 14 -10.96 33.87 3.63
N TYR A 15 -10.18 32.87 3.22
CA TYR A 15 -8.81 33.07 2.72
C TYR A 15 -8.76 32.97 1.19
N GLU A 16 -8.06 33.92 0.55
CA GLU A 16 -7.89 33.94 -0.92
C GLU A 16 -7.06 32.74 -1.44
N GLU A 17 -7.35 32.36 -2.70
CA GLU A 17 -6.66 31.28 -3.40
C GLU A 17 -5.14 31.49 -3.44
N GLY A 18 -4.38 30.51 -2.97
CA GLY A 18 -2.91 30.53 -2.98
C GLY A 18 -2.24 30.98 -1.68
N THR A 19 -3.02 31.39 -0.67
CA THR A 19 -2.44 31.70 0.65
C THR A 19 -2.06 30.41 1.43
N PRO A 20 -0.90 30.37 2.12
CA PRO A 20 -0.49 29.20 2.90
C PRO A 20 -1.45 28.91 4.08
N GLN A 21 -2.19 29.90 4.54
CA GLN A 21 -3.24 29.79 5.55
C GLN A 21 -4.43 28.99 5.02
N ARG A 22 -4.89 29.27 3.78
CA ARG A 22 -5.92 28.47 3.11
C ARG A 22 -5.49 27.01 2.97
N GLN A 23 -4.24 26.76 2.59
CA GLN A 23 -3.73 25.41 2.41
C GLN A 23 -3.63 24.63 3.74
N LYS A 24 -3.27 25.30 4.84
CA LYS A 24 -3.34 24.70 6.19
C LYS A 24 -4.78 24.36 6.59
N ALA A 25 -5.73 25.25 6.35
CA ALA A 25 -7.15 25.03 6.64
C ALA A 25 -7.71 23.87 5.79
N LEU A 26 -7.39 23.84 4.50
CA LEU A 26 -7.74 22.74 3.58
C LEU A 26 -7.17 21.40 4.02
N ASN A 27 -5.90 21.36 4.44
CA ASN A 27 -5.29 20.10 4.91
C ASN A 27 -5.99 19.58 6.17
N LYS A 28 -6.36 20.47 7.10
CA LYS A 28 -7.15 20.08 8.29
C LYS A 28 -8.53 19.55 7.90
N LEU A 29 -9.21 20.23 6.98
CA LEU A 29 -10.51 19.81 6.45
C LEU A 29 -10.40 18.43 5.77
N LEU A 30 -9.38 18.24 4.93
CA LEU A 30 -9.13 16.99 4.21
C LEU A 30 -8.91 15.80 5.15
N ILE A 31 -8.14 15.99 6.24
CA ILE A 31 -7.92 14.94 7.25
C ILE A 31 -9.24 14.51 7.88
N ILE A 32 -10.10 15.47 8.26
CA ILE A 32 -11.40 15.17 8.87
C ILE A 32 -12.32 14.49 7.84
N VAL A 33 -12.38 15.00 6.62
CA VAL A 33 -13.25 14.48 5.56
C VAL A 33 -12.86 13.05 5.17
N GLN A 34 -11.57 12.72 5.09
CA GLN A 34 -11.10 11.36 4.80
C GLN A 34 -11.46 10.35 5.89
N GLN A 35 -11.69 10.80 7.12
CA GLN A 35 -12.11 9.96 8.23
C GLN A 35 -13.63 9.76 8.30
N LEU A 36 -14.41 10.44 7.45
CA LEU A 36 -15.87 10.33 7.48
C LEU A 36 -16.34 8.94 7.00
N PRO A 37 -17.26 8.29 7.73
CA PRO A 37 -17.87 7.05 7.28
C PRO A 37 -18.75 7.32 6.06
N GLY A 38 -18.71 6.42 5.07
CA GLY A 38 -19.61 6.46 3.90
C GLY A 38 -18.99 6.97 2.60
N ILE A 39 -17.67 7.24 2.54
CA ILE A 39 -16.98 7.45 1.27
C ILE A 39 -17.08 6.17 0.42
N TYR A 40 -17.52 6.33 -0.83
CA TYR A 40 -17.73 5.24 -1.77
C TYR A 40 -16.43 4.51 -2.08
N LYS A 41 -16.39 3.19 -1.86
CA LYS A 41 -15.24 2.34 -2.17
C LYS A 41 -15.53 1.48 -3.39
N SER A 42 -14.61 1.43 -4.33
CA SER A 42 -14.66 0.54 -5.50
C SER A 42 -13.48 -0.43 -5.48
N TYR A 43 -13.68 -1.62 -6.05
CA TYR A 43 -12.63 -2.65 -6.22
C TYR A 43 -11.75 -2.43 -7.46
N HIS A 44 -11.98 -1.34 -8.21
CA HIS A 44 -11.21 -1.06 -9.42
C HIS A 44 -9.74 -0.77 -9.13
N GLN A 45 -8.82 -1.25 -9.99
CA GLN A 45 -7.38 -1.04 -9.84
C GLN A 45 -7.02 0.45 -9.77
N ASP A 46 -7.64 1.27 -10.62
CA ASP A 46 -7.41 2.73 -10.68
C ASP A 46 -8.33 3.54 -9.74
N TYR A 47 -9.03 2.89 -8.79
CA TYR A 47 -9.87 3.58 -7.82
C TYR A 47 -9.08 4.60 -7.00
N LEU A 48 -7.84 4.29 -6.63
CA LEU A 48 -6.98 5.20 -5.88
C LEU A 48 -6.63 6.46 -6.67
N GLU A 49 -6.47 6.34 -8.00
CA GLU A 49 -6.27 7.49 -8.88
C GLU A 49 -7.54 8.36 -8.95
N ALA A 50 -8.71 7.73 -9.08
CA ALA A 50 -10.00 8.40 -9.05
C ALA A 50 -10.20 9.18 -7.73
N LEU A 51 -9.82 8.55 -6.62
CA LEU A 51 -9.92 9.12 -5.28
C LEU A 51 -8.98 10.32 -5.13
N ASN A 52 -7.72 10.22 -5.57
CA ASN A 52 -6.78 11.34 -5.55
C ASN A 52 -7.26 12.53 -6.39
N LYS A 53 -7.80 12.28 -7.59
CA LYS A 53 -8.39 13.33 -8.43
C LYS A 53 -9.62 13.97 -7.78
N THR A 54 -10.39 13.19 -7.02
CA THR A 54 -11.52 13.69 -6.25
C THR A 54 -11.07 14.63 -5.14
N TRP A 55 -9.95 14.33 -4.47
CA TRP A 55 -9.38 15.22 -3.45
C TRP A 55 -8.82 16.53 -4.03
N ASP A 56 -8.11 16.47 -5.15
CA ASP A 56 -7.66 17.68 -5.85
C ASP A 56 -8.85 18.56 -6.29
N TRP A 57 -9.89 17.94 -6.85
CA TRP A 57 -11.12 18.64 -7.20
C TRP A 57 -11.82 19.25 -5.98
N PHE A 58 -11.89 18.50 -4.86
CA PHE A 58 -12.51 18.96 -3.62
C PHE A 58 -11.80 20.21 -3.09
N CYS A 59 -10.47 20.21 -3.02
CA CYS A 59 -9.68 21.37 -2.57
C CYS A 59 -9.86 22.62 -3.47
N ARG A 60 -10.20 22.43 -4.75
CA ARG A 60 -10.47 23.52 -5.70
C ARG A 60 -11.93 23.97 -5.73
N SER A 61 -12.85 23.10 -5.33
CA SER A 61 -14.29 23.32 -5.54
C SER A 61 -15.08 23.52 -4.25
N ILE A 62 -14.41 23.48 -3.09
CA ILE A 62 -15.04 23.67 -1.78
C ILE A 62 -15.83 24.98 -1.68
N ASP A 63 -15.39 26.01 -2.40
CA ASP A 63 -16.06 27.33 -2.45
C ASP A 63 -17.41 27.28 -3.17
N LYS A 64 -17.69 26.21 -3.93
CA LYS A 64 -18.95 25.96 -4.65
C LYS A 64 -19.86 24.98 -3.91
N PHE A 65 -19.50 24.59 -2.69
CA PHE A 65 -20.28 23.63 -1.91
C PHE A 65 -21.50 24.31 -1.29
N GLU A 66 -22.69 23.86 -1.70
CA GLU A 66 -23.96 24.28 -1.12
C GLU A 66 -24.53 23.14 -0.27
N PRO A 67 -24.67 23.31 1.06
CA PRO A 67 -25.22 22.27 1.91
C PRO A 67 -26.73 22.09 1.67
N ASN A 68 -27.20 20.84 1.67
CA ASN A 68 -28.63 20.58 1.55
C ASN A 68 -29.33 20.90 2.89
N PRO A 69 -30.42 21.69 2.89
CA PRO A 69 -31.10 22.10 4.13
C PRO A 69 -31.77 20.95 4.89
N ASN A 70 -31.97 19.80 4.23
CA ASN A 70 -32.71 18.66 4.76
C ASN A 70 -31.81 17.55 5.33
N LYS A 71 -30.48 17.72 5.36
CA LYS A 71 -29.51 16.72 5.85
C LYS A 71 -28.43 17.37 6.70
N SER A 72 -27.78 16.56 7.55
CA SER A 72 -26.56 16.97 8.25
C SER A 72 -25.49 17.47 7.26
N LEU A 73 -24.67 18.42 7.69
CA LEU A 73 -23.60 19.00 6.88
C LEU A 73 -22.62 17.92 6.42
N GLN A 74 -22.28 16.99 7.32
CA GLN A 74 -21.48 15.82 7.03
C GLN A 74 -22.08 14.97 5.91
N ASP A 75 -23.38 14.62 6.01
CA ASP A 75 -24.04 13.78 5.00
C ASP A 75 -24.12 14.48 3.65
N SER A 76 -24.40 15.78 3.65
CA SER A 76 -24.41 16.59 2.43
C SER A 76 -23.05 16.61 1.74
N LEU A 77 -21.98 16.75 2.52
CA LEU A 77 -20.60 16.76 2.03
C LEU A 77 -20.18 15.38 1.51
N VAL A 78 -20.52 14.30 2.21
CA VAL A 78 -20.27 12.92 1.77
C VAL A 78 -21.01 12.62 0.47
N ILE A 79 -22.28 13.04 0.34
CA ILE A 79 -23.06 12.87 -0.89
C ILE A 79 -22.41 13.59 -2.06
N TRP A 80 -21.96 14.82 -1.84
CA TRP A 80 -21.32 15.65 -2.87
C TRP A 80 -20.01 15.04 -3.36
N ILE A 81 -19.15 14.61 -2.44
CA ILE A 81 -17.88 13.91 -2.76
C ILE A 81 -18.17 12.58 -3.48
N ASN A 82 -19.11 11.78 -2.98
CA ASN A 82 -19.48 10.51 -3.59
C ASN A 82 -20.08 10.68 -4.99
N GLY A 83 -20.81 11.77 -5.23
CA GLY A 83 -21.32 12.11 -6.55
C GLY A 83 -20.16 12.25 -7.54
N TYR A 84 -19.17 13.08 -7.20
CA TYR A 84 -17.99 13.28 -8.04
C TYR A 84 -17.15 12.00 -8.19
N LEU A 85 -16.89 11.29 -7.10
CA LEU A 85 -16.10 10.07 -7.09
C LEU A 85 -16.72 8.98 -7.96
N LYS A 86 -18.05 8.81 -7.93
CA LYS A 86 -18.76 7.86 -8.81
C LYS A 86 -18.60 8.23 -10.28
N TRP A 87 -18.65 9.52 -10.63
CA TRP A 87 -18.39 9.97 -11.99
C TRP A 87 -16.95 9.71 -12.40
N ARG A 88 -15.97 9.92 -11.51
CA ARG A 88 -14.56 9.59 -11.80
C ARG A 88 -14.31 8.11 -11.97
N VAL A 89 -14.95 7.27 -11.15
CA VAL A 89 -14.91 5.82 -11.33
C VAL A 89 -15.58 5.43 -12.65
N LYS A 90 -16.68 6.07 -13.04
CA LYS A 90 -17.34 5.84 -14.33
C LYS A 90 -16.50 6.30 -15.53
N ASP A 91 -15.76 7.41 -15.42
CA ASP A 91 -14.82 7.89 -16.43
C ASP A 91 -13.70 6.86 -16.68
N ILE A 92 -13.33 6.06 -15.67
CA ILE A 92 -12.35 4.99 -15.82
C ILE A 92 -12.92 3.84 -16.66
N TYR A 93 -14.19 3.47 -16.43
CA TYR A 93 -14.86 2.39 -17.19
C TYR A 93 -15.26 2.80 -18.61
N ASN A 94 -15.56 4.08 -18.82
CA ASN A 94 -15.91 4.64 -20.12
C ASN A 94 -14.94 5.78 -20.42
N PRO A 95 -13.67 5.46 -20.75
CA PRO A 95 -12.73 6.50 -21.15
C PRO A 95 -13.36 7.28 -22.31
N PRO A 96 -13.42 8.62 -22.24
CA PRO A 96 -13.96 9.41 -23.34
C PRO A 96 -13.17 9.04 -24.60
N THR A 97 -13.90 8.69 -25.66
CA THR A 97 -13.37 8.22 -26.97
C THR A 97 -12.33 9.17 -27.58
N ASP A 98 -12.20 10.39 -27.06
CA ASP A 98 -11.27 11.44 -27.48
C ASP A 98 -10.03 11.64 -26.58
N LYS A 99 -9.76 10.78 -25.59
CA LYS A 99 -8.49 10.84 -24.85
C LYS A 99 -7.46 9.94 -25.51
N GLN A 100 -6.56 10.62 -26.22
CA GLN A 100 -5.21 10.29 -26.70
C GLN A 100 -4.70 8.88 -26.37
N PRO A 101 -4.02 8.21 -27.32
CA PRO A 101 -3.43 6.89 -27.07
C PRO A 101 -2.66 6.96 -25.76
N THR A 102 -2.91 6.02 -24.86
CA THR A 102 -2.03 5.78 -23.72
C THR A 102 -0.66 5.52 -24.33
N VAL A 103 0.18 6.56 -24.43
CA VAL A 103 1.45 6.41 -25.14
C VAL A 103 2.27 5.46 -24.31
N SER A 104 2.44 4.26 -24.84
CA SER A 104 3.24 3.25 -24.17
C SER A 104 4.65 3.80 -24.07
N LEU A 105 5.27 3.65 -22.90
CA LEU A 105 6.64 4.10 -22.69
C LEU A 105 7.63 3.36 -23.60
N ASP A 106 7.24 2.15 -24.04
CA ASP A 106 7.97 1.29 -24.95
C ASP A 106 7.58 1.52 -26.42
N GLU A 107 6.67 2.46 -26.72
CA GLU A 107 6.29 2.77 -28.09
C GLU A 107 7.46 3.47 -28.80
N PRO A 108 7.90 2.95 -29.96
CA PRO A 108 9.04 3.51 -30.67
C PRO A 108 8.66 4.86 -31.29
N ILE A 109 9.35 5.91 -30.87
CA ILE A 109 9.25 7.26 -31.42
C ILE A 109 10.44 7.48 -32.34
N ILE A 110 10.26 8.25 -33.41
CA ILE A 110 11.36 8.67 -34.28
C ILE A 110 11.84 10.03 -33.80
N ASN A 111 13.12 10.14 -33.43
CA ASN A 111 13.73 11.41 -33.06
C ASN A 111 14.00 12.28 -34.31
N ALA A 112 14.38 13.55 -34.12
CA ALA A 112 14.65 14.48 -35.22
C ALA A 112 15.77 14.02 -36.18
N GLU A 113 16.60 13.08 -35.73
CA GLU A 113 17.73 12.49 -36.47
C GLU A 113 17.33 11.18 -37.20
N GLY A 114 16.05 10.80 -37.16
CA GLY A 114 15.52 9.61 -37.83
C GLY A 114 15.76 8.29 -37.09
N GLN A 115 16.35 8.31 -35.89
CA GLN A 115 16.54 7.13 -35.05
C GLN A 115 15.28 6.81 -34.24
N LYS A 116 14.98 5.51 -34.13
CA LYS A 116 13.87 5.01 -33.30
C LYS A 116 14.33 4.90 -31.85
N THR A 117 13.79 5.73 -30.98
CA THR A 117 14.01 5.74 -29.52
C THR A 117 12.68 5.60 -28.80
N THR A 118 12.64 4.94 -27.64
CA THR A 118 11.40 4.89 -26.84
C THR A 118 11.28 6.13 -25.94
N ARG A 119 10.07 6.45 -25.47
CA ARG A 119 9.87 7.54 -24.49
C ARG A 119 10.66 7.29 -23.21
N LYS A 120 10.82 6.01 -22.84
CA LYS A 120 11.64 5.58 -21.71
C LYS A 120 13.11 5.95 -21.90
N ASP A 121 13.66 5.76 -23.09
CA ASP A 121 15.07 6.06 -23.38
C ASP A 121 15.38 7.56 -23.20
N GLN A 122 14.45 8.44 -23.62
CA GLN A 122 14.58 9.89 -23.45
C GLN A 122 14.58 10.35 -21.98
N LEU A 123 13.94 9.61 -21.08
CA LEU A 123 13.95 9.92 -19.64
C LEU A 123 15.30 9.57 -19.00
N SER A 124 15.96 8.52 -19.48
CA SER A 124 17.33 8.14 -19.08
C SER A 124 18.35 9.21 -19.47
N ASP A 125 18.12 9.91 -20.58
CA ASP A 125 19.00 10.93 -21.14
C ASP A 125 18.77 12.34 -20.60
N SER A 126 17.81 12.52 -19.68
CA SER A 126 17.70 13.74 -18.87
C SER A 126 18.89 13.81 -17.92
N LYS A 127 20.06 14.16 -18.47
CA LYS A 127 21.24 14.58 -17.75
C LYS A 127 20.83 15.78 -16.92
N TYR A 128 20.62 15.51 -15.64
CA TYR A 128 20.75 16.40 -14.50
C TYR A 128 21.52 17.67 -14.88
N THR A 129 20.82 18.80 -14.93
CA THR A 129 21.48 20.10 -14.75
C THR A 129 21.56 20.35 -13.24
N PRO A 130 22.73 20.69 -12.67
CA PRO A 130 22.93 20.76 -11.21
C PRO A 130 22.24 21.95 -10.52
N ASP A 131 21.48 22.74 -11.24
CA ASP A 131 21.01 24.07 -10.86
C ASP A 131 19.54 24.12 -10.38
N SER A 132 18.82 22.99 -10.37
CA SER A 132 17.49 22.87 -9.74
C SER A 132 17.57 22.22 -8.36
N SER A 133 18.26 22.90 -7.45
CA SER A 133 18.65 22.46 -6.10
C SER A 133 17.51 22.24 -5.10
N ASN A 134 16.26 21.98 -5.54
CA ASN A 134 15.15 21.82 -4.61
C ASN A 134 14.08 20.77 -4.97
N ARG A 135 14.19 20.04 -6.09
CA ARG A 135 13.22 18.97 -6.43
C ARG A 135 13.77 17.54 -6.28
N SER A 136 15.07 17.34 -6.52
CA SER A 136 15.72 16.03 -6.35
C SER A 136 15.73 15.59 -4.86
N ASN A 137 16.02 16.49 -3.92
CA ASN A 137 16.00 16.20 -2.49
C ASN A 137 14.63 15.73 -1.97
N THR A 138 13.52 16.17 -2.57
CA THR A 138 12.17 15.78 -2.11
C THR A 138 11.79 14.38 -2.57
N LEU A 139 12.18 13.98 -3.79
CA LEU A 139 11.88 12.64 -4.31
C LEU A 139 12.76 11.59 -3.62
N ASP A 140 14.05 11.86 -3.46
CA ASP A 140 14.99 10.98 -2.74
C ASP A 140 14.58 10.79 -1.28
N LEU A 141 14.07 11.84 -0.62
CA LEU A 141 13.58 11.75 0.76
C LEU A 141 12.30 10.90 0.86
N LEU A 142 11.42 10.95 -0.13
CA LEU A 142 10.24 10.08 -0.19
C LEU A 142 10.63 8.62 -0.38
N ASP A 143 11.59 8.33 -1.25
CA ASP A 143 12.09 6.97 -1.47
C ASP A 143 12.75 6.39 -0.21
N VAL A 144 13.55 7.19 0.50
CA VAL A 144 14.10 6.82 1.81
C VAL A 144 12.98 6.51 2.80
N LYS A 145 11.96 7.37 2.88
CA LYS A 145 10.83 7.17 3.79
C LYS A 145 10.00 5.94 3.44
N ILE A 146 9.79 5.66 2.15
CA ILE A 146 9.11 4.45 1.68
C ILE A 146 9.93 3.21 2.06
N ALA A 147 11.25 3.25 1.84
CA ALA A 147 12.16 2.17 2.22
C ALA A 147 12.11 1.90 3.74
N ASP A 148 12.08 2.95 4.57
CA ASP A 148 11.96 2.83 6.02
C ASP A 148 10.60 2.24 6.44
N ILE A 149 9.50 2.70 5.86
CA ILE A 149 8.16 2.14 6.11
C ILE A 149 8.14 0.65 5.74
N GLN A 150 8.69 0.28 4.59
CA GLN A 150 8.77 -1.12 4.16
C GLN A 150 9.65 -1.95 5.09
N ARG A 151 10.81 -1.42 5.51
CA ARG A 151 11.71 -2.09 6.46
C ARG A 151 11.02 -2.32 7.80
N ASN A 152 10.33 -1.30 8.32
CA ASN A 152 9.58 -1.40 9.58
C ASN A 152 8.44 -2.41 9.50
N LYS A 153 7.68 -2.41 8.39
CA LYS A 153 6.63 -3.42 8.16
C LYS A 153 7.19 -4.84 8.11
N ARG A 154 8.32 -5.05 7.40
CA ARG A 154 8.99 -6.36 7.33
C ARG A 154 9.50 -6.80 8.69
N ARG A 155 10.08 -5.88 9.48
CA ARG A 155 10.57 -6.16 10.83
C ARG A 155 9.43 -6.57 11.76
N LYS A 156 8.34 -5.80 11.81
CA LYS A 156 7.17 -6.12 12.62
C LYS A 156 6.59 -7.49 12.25
N LEU A 157 6.39 -7.75 10.96
CA LEU A 157 5.92 -9.05 10.50
C LEU A 157 6.85 -10.20 10.90
N ALA A 158 8.17 -10.00 10.86
CA ALA A 158 9.13 -11.01 11.29
C ALA A 158 9.05 -11.26 12.80
N GLU A 159 8.88 -10.21 13.61
CA GLU A 159 8.64 -10.30 15.05
C GLU A 159 7.35 -11.08 15.34
N ASP A 160 6.25 -10.74 14.66
CA ASP A 160 4.94 -11.41 14.81
C ASP A 160 5.01 -12.90 14.43
N ILE A 161 5.67 -13.24 13.30
CA ILE A 161 5.87 -14.64 12.88
C ILE A 161 6.75 -15.39 13.88
N THR A 162 7.80 -14.75 14.40
CA THR A 162 8.69 -15.36 15.40
C THR A 162 7.92 -15.70 16.67
N GLN A 163 7.15 -14.75 17.18
CA GLN A 163 6.29 -14.95 18.34
C GLN A 163 5.28 -16.07 18.11
N PHE A 164 4.64 -16.10 16.94
CA PHE A 164 3.71 -17.17 16.57
C PHE A 164 4.38 -18.55 16.57
N ILE A 165 5.60 -18.66 15.99
CA ILE A 165 6.36 -19.91 16.00
C ILE A 165 6.73 -20.32 17.43
N GLU A 166 7.04 -19.37 18.32
CA GLU A 166 7.41 -19.67 19.70
C GLU A 166 6.25 -20.16 20.55
N GLU A 167 5.14 -19.43 20.52
CA GLU A 167 3.94 -19.67 21.33
C GLU A 167 3.08 -20.81 20.77
N ASP A 168 2.97 -20.92 19.43
CA ASP A 168 2.05 -21.84 18.71
C ASP A 168 0.66 -21.91 19.37
N PRO A 169 -0.05 -20.77 19.49
CA PRO A 169 -1.27 -20.68 20.31
C PRO A 169 -2.41 -21.58 19.80
N THR A 170 -2.46 -21.83 18.49
CA THR A 170 -3.45 -22.73 17.88
C THR A 170 -3.00 -24.19 17.83
N CYS A 171 -1.77 -24.48 18.27
CA CYS A 171 -1.10 -25.78 18.16
C CYS A 171 -1.03 -26.32 16.71
N GLU A 172 -1.21 -25.47 15.70
CA GLU A 172 -1.20 -25.87 14.29
C GLU A 172 0.19 -26.37 13.87
N LEU A 173 1.26 -25.74 14.37
CA LEU A 173 2.63 -26.10 14.02
C LEU A 173 3.09 -27.39 14.72
N ARG A 174 2.73 -27.58 15.99
CA ARG A 174 3.04 -28.81 16.74
C ARG A 174 2.25 -30.03 16.25
N ARG A 175 0.99 -29.84 15.84
CA ARG A 175 0.15 -30.95 15.33
C ARG A 175 0.64 -31.48 13.99
N CYS A 176 1.31 -30.65 13.18
CA CYS A 176 1.90 -31.07 11.91
C CYS A 176 3.26 -31.77 12.10
N CYS A 177 3.22 -33.00 12.62
CA CYS A 177 4.39 -33.87 12.79
C CYS A 177 4.56 -34.90 11.66
N THR A 178 5.79 -35.40 11.49
CA THR A 178 6.02 -36.56 10.63
C THR A 178 5.46 -37.84 11.27
N ARG A 179 5.05 -38.81 10.44
CA ARG A 179 4.59 -40.12 10.95
C ARG A 179 5.68 -40.93 11.65
N VAL A 180 6.94 -40.63 11.38
CA VAL A 180 8.11 -41.39 11.86
C VAL A 180 8.54 -40.91 13.25
N ASN A 181 8.52 -39.60 13.48
CA ASN A 181 8.88 -39.00 14.76
C ASN A 181 7.96 -37.79 15.05
N ALA A 182 7.26 -37.85 16.18
CA ALA A 182 6.36 -36.78 16.65
C ALA A 182 7.11 -35.50 17.06
N GLU A 183 8.38 -35.62 17.45
CA GLU A 183 9.25 -34.49 17.75
C GLU A 183 9.65 -33.73 16.49
N CYS A 184 9.65 -34.41 15.32
CA CYS A 184 9.82 -33.78 14.02
C CYS A 184 8.50 -33.11 13.57
N ASN A 185 8.13 -32.03 14.26
CA ASN A 185 6.99 -31.19 13.93
C ASN A 185 7.43 -29.85 13.31
N CYS A 186 6.48 -29.16 12.68
CA CYS A 186 6.78 -27.93 11.97
C CYS A 186 7.25 -26.79 12.89
N GLN A 187 6.83 -26.79 14.16
CA GLN A 187 7.30 -25.80 15.12
C GLN A 187 8.79 -25.99 15.43
N PHE A 188 9.20 -27.23 15.73
CA PHE A 188 10.59 -27.57 16.01
C PHE A 188 11.50 -27.25 14.82
N LEU A 189 11.10 -27.67 13.62
CA LEU A 189 11.86 -27.38 12.40
C LEU A 189 11.96 -25.87 12.13
N ALA A 190 10.90 -25.10 12.37
CA ALA A 190 10.92 -23.65 12.19
C ALA A 190 11.89 -22.97 13.17
N LYS A 191 11.89 -23.38 14.45
CA LYS A 191 12.84 -22.87 15.45
C LYS A 191 14.30 -23.15 15.04
N GLN A 192 14.60 -24.39 14.65
CA GLN A 192 15.97 -24.79 14.31
C GLN A 192 16.48 -24.22 12.99
N LEU A 193 15.61 -24.05 11.99
CA LEU A 193 16.00 -23.58 10.66
C LEU A 193 15.93 -22.06 10.49
N LEU A 194 15.01 -21.38 11.17
CA LEU A 194 14.75 -19.95 10.96
C LEU A 194 15.17 -19.06 12.13
N LEU A 195 15.05 -19.54 13.39
CA LEU A 195 15.28 -18.71 14.58
C LEU A 195 16.65 -18.94 15.23
N ALA A 196 17.21 -20.14 15.08
CA ALA A 196 18.53 -20.47 15.61
C ALA A 196 19.64 -19.64 14.93
N ASN A 197 20.59 -19.15 15.73
CA ASN A 197 21.78 -18.42 15.27
C ASN A 197 23.04 -19.13 15.78
N PRO A 198 23.82 -19.81 14.91
CA PRO A 198 23.61 -20.02 13.47
C PRO A 198 22.48 -21.03 13.17
N SER A 199 21.83 -20.88 12.01
CA SER A 199 20.77 -21.79 11.56
C SER A 199 21.29 -23.22 11.42
N HIS A 200 20.59 -24.20 11.97
CA HIS A 200 20.98 -25.61 11.85
C HIS A 200 20.80 -26.11 10.41
N LYS A 201 21.64 -27.03 9.96
CA LYS A 201 21.42 -27.71 8.67
C LYS A 201 20.46 -28.87 8.88
N ILE A 202 19.67 -29.18 7.85
CA ILE A 202 18.77 -30.35 7.87
C ILE A 202 19.52 -31.65 8.23
N ALA A 203 20.78 -31.77 7.82
CA ALA A 203 21.63 -32.92 8.13
C ALA A 203 22.02 -33.06 9.61
N ASP A 204 22.06 -31.96 10.36
CA ASP A 204 22.32 -32.01 11.80
C ASP A 204 21.03 -32.45 12.52
N ILE A 205 19.89 -31.88 12.14
CA ILE A 205 18.56 -32.23 12.67
C ILE A 205 18.20 -33.69 12.38
N ALA A 206 18.52 -34.18 11.18
CA ALA A 206 18.32 -35.57 10.79
C ALA A 206 19.06 -36.55 11.69
N ARG A 207 20.30 -36.21 12.09
CA ARG A 207 21.12 -37.02 13.00
C ARG A 207 20.56 -37.00 14.42
N GLU A 208 20.13 -35.83 14.89
CA GLU A 208 19.54 -35.66 16.23
C GLU A 208 18.24 -36.45 16.39
N LEU A 209 17.34 -36.36 15.41
CA LEU A 209 16.02 -37.00 15.48
C LEU A 209 16.00 -38.45 14.96
N ASN A 210 17.13 -38.96 14.48
CA ASN A 210 17.25 -40.25 13.80
C ASN A 210 16.24 -40.44 12.64
N VAL A 211 16.04 -39.38 11.84
CA VAL A 211 15.12 -39.36 10.70
C VAL A 211 15.91 -39.13 9.41
N SER A 212 15.49 -39.74 8.30
CA SER A 212 16.17 -39.54 7.01
C SER A 212 16.13 -38.07 6.58
N ASN A 213 17.25 -37.59 6.01
CA ASN A 213 17.37 -36.24 5.43
C ASN A 213 16.26 -35.93 4.41
N GLN A 214 15.93 -36.91 3.57
CA GLN A 214 14.89 -36.75 2.55
C GLN A 214 13.50 -36.58 3.17
N THR A 215 13.23 -37.28 4.28
CA THR A 215 11.97 -37.15 5.01
C THR A 215 11.82 -35.75 5.60
N ILE A 216 12.85 -35.23 6.27
CA ILE A 216 12.81 -33.86 6.84
C ILE A 216 12.69 -32.82 5.74
N TYR A 217 13.48 -32.93 4.66
CA TYR A 217 13.41 -32.00 3.55
C TYR A 217 12.03 -31.98 2.89
N SER A 218 11.44 -33.15 2.64
CA SER A 218 10.11 -33.28 2.05
C SER A 218 9.04 -32.68 2.97
N HIS A 219 9.08 -32.98 4.27
CA HIS A 219 8.15 -32.44 5.27
C HIS A 219 8.27 -30.92 5.37
N TRP A 220 9.50 -30.40 5.45
CA TRP A 220 9.77 -28.96 5.48
C TRP A 220 9.23 -28.25 4.24
N ARG A 221 9.59 -28.74 3.04
CA ARG A 221 9.26 -28.05 1.78
C ARG A 221 7.79 -28.16 1.40
N ARG A 222 7.14 -29.30 1.67
CA ARG A 222 5.76 -29.57 1.20
C ARG A 222 4.69 -29.26 2.24
N ILE A 223 5.04 -29.22 3.52
CA ILE A 223 4.07 -29.07 4.62
C ILE A 223 4.40 -27.84 5.45
N CYS A 224 5.58 -27.79 6.07
CA CYS A 224 5.88 -26.72 7.03
C CYS A 224 6.03 -25.34 6.37
N LEU A 225 6.70 -25.25 5.23
CA LEU A 225 6.89 -23.97 4.53
C LEU A 225 5.56 -23.39 4.00
N PRO A 226 4.68 -24.16 3.32
CA PRO A 226 3.34 -23.66 2.96
C PRO A 226 2.49 -23.24 4.15
N LEU A 227 2.58 -23.96 5.27
CA LEU A 227 1.85 -23.63 6.50
C LEU A 227 2.33 -22.29 7.09
N LEU A 228 3.64 -22.09 7.18
CA LEU A 228 4.24 -20.83 7.63
C LEU A 228 3.90 -19.67 6.68
N GLN A 229 3.87 -19.91 5.36
CA GLN A 229 3.43 -18.91 4.39
C GLN A 229 1.96 -18.52 4.61
N LYS A 230 1.08 -19.49 4.88
CA LYS A 230 -0.33 -19.23 5.18
C LYS A 230 -0.49 -18.40 6.44
N ILE A 231 0.23 -18.75 7.52
CA ILE A 231 0.26 -17.98 8.77
C ILE A 231 0.75 -16.56 8.50
N GLY A 232 1.86 -16.41 7.76
CA GLY A 232 2.41 -15.10 7.41
C GLY A 232 1.49 -14.25 6.53
N VAL A 233 0.63 -14.85 5.69
CA VAL A 233 -0.41 -14.12 4.95
C VAL A 233 -1.54 -13.68 5.88
N ASN A 234 -2.00 -14.53 6.79
CA ASN A 234 -3.03 -14.16 7.75
C ASN A 234 -2.58 -13.01 8.65
N LEU A 235 -1.36 -13.06 9.18
CA LEU A 235 -0.76 -11.99 10.00
C LEU A 235 -0.54 -10.66 9.25
N ARG A 236 -0.60 -10.66 7.91
CA ARG A 236 -0.53 -9.42 7.11
C ARG A 236 -1.89 -8.74 6.90
N ILE A 237 -2.98 -9.48 7.12
CA ILE A 237 -4.35 -9.02 6.87
C ILE A 237 -4.96 -8.39 8.14
N ASP A 238 -4.49 -8.79 9.31
CA ASP A 238 -4.81 -8.20 10.63
C ASP A 238 -4.00 -6.91 10.89
#